data_AF-O64874-F1
#
_entry.id   AF-O64874-F1
#
_cell.length_a   1.000
_cell.length_b   1.000
_cell.length_c   1.000
_cell.angle_alpha   90.00
_cell.angle_beta   90.00
_cell.angle_gamma   90.00
#
_symmetry.space_group_name_H-M   'P 1'
#
loop_
_entity.id
_entity.type
_entity.pdbx_description
1 polymer ?
#
loop_
_entity_poly.entity_id
_entity_poly.type
_entity_poly.pdbx_seq_one_letter_code
_entity_poly.pdbx_strand_id
1 'polypeptide(L)'
;MICKLKLLSLPSYSSKPCNFYIHLKCSELPQKIRHPFDRNHLLSLISSPKYQEGRFRCNACGKDGDRLAYHCGDCGIDLHTVCANMPSRVTHQSHPHHQLSLTFSMPPGGPGSAAASSFQCCVCRGLGSNSWLYSCGECSGFDAHL
;
A
#
# COMPACT_ATOMS: atom_id res chain seq x y z
N MET A 1 14.98 -14.78 -2.90
CA MET A 1 13.70 -14.20 -2.42
C MET A 1 12.63 -15.26 -2.58
N ILE A 2 12.00 -15.69 -1.50
CA ILE A 2 10.97 -16.75 -1.50
C ILE A 2 9.62 -16.08 -1.26
N CYS A 3 8.68 -16.18 -2.20
CA CYS A 3 7.30 -15.74 -1.99
C CYS A 3 6.49 -16.90 -1.38
N LYS A 4 5.66 -16.63 -0.37
CA LYS A 4 4.78 -17.61 0.31
C LYS A 4 3.29 -17.34 0.07
N LEU A 5 2.91 -16.59 -0.97
CA LEU A 5 1.49 -16.41 -1.29
C LEU A 5 0.92 -17.70 -1.91
N LYS A 6 -0.22 -18.18 -1.38
CA LYS A 6 -1.05 -19.20 -2.02
C LYS A 6 -1.69 -18.60 -3.27
N LEU A 7 -1.46 -19.23 -4.41
CA LEU A 7 -1.91 -18.81 -5.73
C LEU A 7 -3.41 -19.08 -5.94
N LEU A 8 -4.17 -18.03 -6.15
CA LEU A 8 -5.31 -18.06 -7.05
C LEU A 8 -4.81 -17.50 -8.40
N SER A 9 -4.72 -18.38 -9.40
CA SER A 9 -4.67 -18.08 -10.84
C SER A 9 -3.49 -17.27 -11.45
N LEU A 10 -2.22 -17.49 -11.06
CA LEU A 10 -1.07 -17.00 -11.85
C LEU A 10 -0.11 -18.14 -12.25
N PRO A 11 0.60 -18.04 -13.39
CA PRO A 11 1.65 -19.00 -13.74
C PRO A 11 2.74 -18.97 -12.66
N SER A 12 3.03 -20.14 -12.09
CA SER A 12 4.12 -20.33 -11.13
C SER A 12 5.13 -21.32 -11.69
N TYR A 13 6.42 -20.98 -11.64
CA TYR A 13 7.48 -21.92 -11.96
C TYR A 13 7.94 -22.65 -10.69
N SER A 14 8.05 -23.99 -10.74
CA SER A 14 8.48 -24.84 -9.63
C SER A 14 9.73 -25.61 -10.00
N SER A 15 10.79 -25.57 -9.16
CA SER A 15 11.94 -26.48 -9.25
C SER A 15 12.10 -27.27 -7.94
N LYS A 16 11.98 -28.60 -7.98
CA LYS A 16 12.28 -29.50 -6.84
C LYS A 16 13.81 -29.51 -6.55
N PRO A 17 14.28 -29.69 -5.29
CA PRO A 17 13.58 -30.18 -4.09
C PRO A 17 13.07 -29.08 -3.14
N CYS A 18 13.04 -27.83 -3.57
CA CYS A 18 12.63 -26.70 -2.74
C CYS A 18 11.23 -26.23 -3.15
N ASN A 19 10.20 -26.52 -2.35
CA ASN A 19 8.81 -26.08 -2.59
C ASN A 19 8.66 -24.56 -2.40
N PHE A 20 9.24 -23.76 -3.30
CA PHE A 20 9.08 -22.32 -3.34
C PHE A 20 8.30 -21.93 -4.60
N TYR A 21 7.19 -21.23 -4.39
CA TYR A 21 6.39 -20.64 -5.47
C TYR A 21 6.79 -19.17 -5.59
N ILE A 22 7.53 -18.84 -6.64
CA ILE A 22 7.82 -17.44 -6.97
C ILE A 22 6.76 -17.00 -7.97
N HIS A 23 5.92 -16.04 -7.61
CA HIS A 23 5.12 -15.37 -8.62
C HIS A 23 6.06 -14.63 -9.56
N LEU A 24 5.90 -14.74 -10.88
CA LEU A 24 6.69 -13.99 -11.87
C LEU A 24 6.73 -12.49 -11.55
N LYS A 25 5.56 -11.91 -11.22
CA LYS A 25 5.47 -10.51 -10.79
C LYS A 25 6.24 -10.20 -9.50
N CYS A 26 6.42 -11.18 -8.60
CA CYS A 26 7.22 -11.00 -7.39
C CYS A 26 8.73 -11.16 -7.65
N SER A 27 9.16 -11.95 -8.63
CA SER A 27 10.57 -11.99 -9.05
C SER A 27 11.00 -10.72 -9.77
N GLU A 28 10.07 -10.05 -10.44
CA GLU A 28 10.31 -8.79 -11.16
C GLU A 28 10.28 -7.56 -10.25
N LEU A 29 9.98 -7.72 -8.96
CA LEU A 29 9.95 -6.58 -8.03
C LEU A 29 11.36 -6.00 -7.88
N PRO A 30 11.54 -4.69 -8.11
CA PRO A 30 12.84 -4.05 -7.93
C PRO A 30 13.26 -4.14 -6.46
N GLN A 31 14.54 -4.45 -6.23
CA GLN A 31 15.07 -4.58 -4.87
C GLN A 31 15.02 -3.26 -4.10
N LYS A 32 15.07 -2.12 -4.80
CA LYS A 32 14.95 -0.78 -4.23
C LYS A 32 14.03 0.07 -5.10
N ILE A 33 13.20 0.88 -4.47
CA ILE A 33 12.31 1.84 -5.16
C ILE A 33 12.46 3.23 -4.58
N ARG A 34 12.28 4.24 -5.43
CA ARG A 34 11.93 5.60 -5.01
C ARG A 34 10.42 5.67 -4.90
N HIS A 35 9.90 6.03 -3.74
CA HIS A 35 8.46 6.11 -3.51
C HIS A 35 8.02 7.57 -3.31
N PRO A 36 6.91 8.05 -3.88
CA PRO A 36 6.56 9.47 -3.76
C PRO A 36 6.28 9.95 -2.33
N PHE A 37 5.95 9.04 -1.42
CA PHE A 37 5.81 9.28 0.03
C PHE A 37 7.15 9.60 0.71
N ASP A 38 8.22 8.93 0.30
CA ASP A 38 9.57 9.17 0.81
C ASP A 38 10.50 9.39 -0.37
N ARG A 39 10.63 10.66 -0.75
CA ARG A 39 11.45 11.07 -1.89
C ARG A 39 12.93 11.09 -1.56
N ASN A 40 13.27 11.11 -0.27
CA ASN A 40 14.63 11.27 0.22
C ASN A 40 15.34 9.93 0.32
N HIS A 41 14.63 8.86 0.69
CA HIS A 41 15.21 7.53 0.85
C HIS A 41 14.68 6.51 -0.15
N LEU A 42 15.46 5.45 -0.34
CA LEU A 42 15.05 4.29 -1.13
C LEU A 42 14.42 3.25 -0.21
N LEU A 43 13.21 2.81 -0.54
CA LEU A 43 12.62 1.66 0.16
C LEU A 43 13.24 0.39 -0.41
N SER A 44 13.73 -0.48 0.48
CA SER A 44 14.34 -1.76 0.13
C SER A 44 13.33 -2.89 0.29
N LEU A 45 13.31 -3.81 -0.67
CA LEU A 45 12.50 -5.02 -0.59
C LEU A 45 13.08 -5.97 0.45
N ILE A 46 12.32 -6.25 1.51
CA ILE A 46 12.66 -7.19 2.57
C ILE A 46 11.80 -8.45 2.46
N SER A 47 12.39 -9.62 2.70
CA SER A 47 11.70 -10.92 2.61
C SER A 47 10.95 -11.32 3.88
N SER A 48 11.18 -10.60 4.98
CA SER A 48 10.51 -10.80 6.26
C SER A 48 10.46 -9.47 7.00
N PRO A 49 9.43 -9.22 7.82
CA PRO A 49 9.33 -8.01 8.64
C PRO A 49 10.53 -7.88 9.59
N LYS A 50 10.93 -6.64 9.90
CA LYS A 50 12.08 -6.35 10.78
C LYS A 50 11.74 -6.45 12.27
N TYR A 51 10.46 -6.50 12.59
CA TYR A 51 9.94 -6.49 13.95
C TYR A 51 9.91 -7.89 14.57
N GLN A 52 10.04 -7.96 15.89
CA GLN A 52 10.12 -9.22 16.64
C GLN A 52 8.85 -10.07 16.48
N GLU A 53 7.70 -9.43 16.30
CA GLU A 53 6.41 -10.09 16.12
C GLU A 53 6.28 -10.80 14.76
N GLY A 54 7.24 -10.63 13.84
CA GLY A 54 7.19 -11.20 12.50
C GLY A 54 6.10 -10.59 11.63
N ARG A 55 5.64 -9.38 11.96
CA ARG A 55 4.66 -8.59 11.21
C ARG A 55 5.03 -7.11 11.18
N PHE A 56 4.52 -6.39 10.20
CA PHE A 56 4.55 -4.93 10.12
C PHE A 56 3.14 -4.40 9.92
N ARG A 57 2.91 -3.13 10.23
CA ARG A 57 1.68 -2.42 9.84
C ARG A 57 1.99 -1.56 8.62
N CYS A 58 1.28 -1.79 7.52
CA CYS A 58 1.52 -1.04 6.30
C CYS A 58 1.12 0.44 6.47
N ASN A 59 2.04 1.38 6.22
CA ASN A 59 1.76 2.81 6.31
C ASN A 59 0.74 3.30 5.27
N ALA A 60 0.56 2.55 4.18
CA ALA A 60 -0.39 2.90 3.13
C ALA A 60 -1.82 2.51 3.48
N CYS A 61 -2.09 1.22 3.73
CA CYS A 61 -3.45 0.74 3.93
C CYS A 61 -3.83 0.52 5.41
N GLY A 62 -2.88 0.67 6.35
CA GLY A 62 -3.07 0.43 7.78
C GLY A 62 -3.22 -1.05 8.17
N LYS A 63 -3.22 -1.98 7.22
CA LYS A 63 -3.36 -3.42 7.46
C LYS A 63 -2.00 -4.06 7.77
N ASP A 64 -2.03 -5.12 8.56
CA ASP A 64 -0.82 -5.88 8.90
C ASP A 64 -0.30 -6.66 7.69
N GLY A 65 1.01 -6.89 7.64
CA GLY A 65 1.69 -7.75 6.68
C GLY A 65 2.74 -8.62 7.36
N ASP A 66 2.91 -9.84 6.86
CA ASP A 66 3.79 -10.89 7.42
C ASP A 66 4.86 -11.35 6.40
N ARG A 67 4.92 -10.71 5.23
CA ARG A 67 5.65 -11.18 4.04
C ARG A 67 6.48 -10.06 3.42
N LEU A 68 6.85 -10.25 2.15
CA LEU A 68 7.55 -9.27 1.33
C LEU A 68 6.97 -7.86 1.52
N ALA A 69 7.85 -6.93 1.86
CA ALA A 69 7.52 -5.54 2.11
C ALA A 69 8.60 -4.63 1.55
N TYR A 70 8.24 -3.41 1.21
CA TYR A 70 9.19 -2.33 0.98
C TYR A 70 9.40 -1.58 2.28
N HIS A 71 10.65 -1.52 2.73
CA HIS A 71 11.03 -0.95 4.01
C HIS A 71 12.06 0.17 3.85
N CYS A 72 11.83 1.30 4.51
CA CYS A 72 12.82 2.36 4.70
C CYS A 72 13.33 2.31 6.14
N GLY A 73 14.61 1.99 6.33
CA GLY A 73 15.22 1.92 7.66
C GLY A 73 15.35 3.28 8.33
N ASP A 74 15.55 4.35 7.54
CA ASP A 74 15.74 5.70 8.06
C ASP A 74 14.42 6.32 8.56
N CYS A 75 13.31 6.05 7.85
CA CYS A 75 12.00 6.60 8.18
C CYS A 75 11.07 5.63 8.92
N GLY A 76 11.44 4.35 9.05
CA GLY A 76 10.56 3.32 9.65
C GLY A 76 9.27 3.10 8.86
N ILE A 77 9.34 3.21 7.53
CA ILE A 77 8.20 3.03 6.63
C ILE A 77 8.16 1.58 6.17
N ASP A 78 7.00 0.95 6.27
CA ASP A 78 6.73 -0.37 5.70
C ASP A 78 5.50 -0.36 4.80
N LEU A 79 5.68 -0.85 3.57
CA LEU A 79 4.63 -0.96 2.58
C LEU A 79 4.48 -2.40 2.12
N HIS A 80 3.25 -2.90 1.99
CA HIS A 80 3.03 -4.10 1.19
C HIS A 80 3.55 -3.84 -0.23
N THR A 81 4.06 -4.87 -0.89
CA THR A 81 4.55 -4.75 -2.28
C THR A 81 3.48 -4.20 -3.22
N VAL A 82 2.21 -4.57 -3.01
CA VAL A 82 1.07 -4.02 -3.77
C VAL A 82 0.85 -2.54 -3.46
N CYS A 83 0.89 -2.14 -2.20
CA CYS A 83 0.69 -0.75 -1.78
C CYS A 83 1.78 0.18 -2.30
N ALA A 84 3.03 -0.28 -2.32
CA ALA A 84 4.17 0.47 -2.83
C ALA A 84 4.13 0.67 -4.36
N ASN A 85 3.40 -0.18 -5.08
CA ASN A 85 3.24 -0.11 -6.53
C ASN A 85 1.87 0.47 -6.95
N MET A 86 1.12 1.04 -6.01
CA MET A 86 -0.16 1.67 -6.34
C MET A 86 0.08 2.88 -7.24
N PRO A 87 -0.70 3.02 -8.33
CA PRO A 87 -0.56 4.15 -9.23
C PRO A 87 -0.90 5.46 -8.50
N SER A 88 -0.16 6.52 -8.82
CA SER A 88 -0.40 7.84 -8.22
C SER A 88 -1.75 8.44 -8.61
N ARG A 89 -2.34 7.98 -9.73
CA ARG A 89 -3.65 8.39 -10.22
C ARG A 89 -4.44 7.18 -10.70
N VAL A 90 -5.71 7.09 -10.34
CA VAL A 90 -6.64 6.04 -10.78
C VAL A 90 -7.96 6.64 -11.26
N THR A 91 -8.60 5.97 -12.20
CA THR A 91 -10.01 6.23 -12.53
C THR A 91 -10.83 5.11 -11.91
N HIS A 92 -11.81 5.45 -11.07
CA HIS A 92 -12.65 4.45 -10.42
C HIS A 92 -14.01 4.37 -11.13
N GLN A 93 -14.60 3.18 -11.23
CA GLN A 93 -15.89 2.99 -11.91
C GLN A 93 -17.04 3.82 -11.30
N SER A 94 -17.02 4.02 -9.97
CA SER A 94 -18.00 4.86 -9.27
C SER A 94 -17.70 6.36 -9.34
N HIS A 95 -16.56 6.73 -9.92
CA HIS A 95 -16.17 8.12 -10.16
C HIS A 95 -15.41 8.22 -11.50
N PRO A 96 -16.08 7.96 -12.63
CA PRO A 96 -15.41 7.81 -13.92
C PRO A 96 -14.99 9.16 -14.54
N HIS A 97 -15.58 10.27 -14.07
CA HIS A 97 -15.40 11.59 -14.66
C HIS A 97 -14.07 12.25 -14.28
N HIS A 98 -13.51 11.93 -13.11
CA HIS A 98 -12.25 12.52 -12.65
C HIS A 98 -11.30 11.45 -12.14
N GLN A 99 -10.01 11.72 -12.30
CA GLN A 99 -8.98 10.87 -11.73
C GLN A 99 -8.83 11.15 -10.24
N LEU A 100 -8.77 10.09 -9.45
CA LEU A 100 -8.42 10.15 -8.04
C LEU A 100 -6.90 10.13 -7.92
N SER A 101 -6.36 11.02 -7.10
CA SER A 101 -4.94 11.09 -6.80
C SER A 101 -4.66 10.40 -5.47
N LEU A 102 -3.56 9.66 -5.42
CA LEU A 102 -3.08 9.05 -4.18
C LEU A 102 -2.56 10.14 -3.24
N THR A 103 -3.17 10.26 -2.07
CA THR A 103 -2.77 11.20 -1.03
C THR A 103 -2.23 10.47 0.19
N PHE A 104 -1.03 10.87 0.61
CA PHE A 104 -0.31 10.26 1.73
C PHE A 104 -0.62 10.89 3.09
N SER A 105 -1.20 12.09 3.07
CA SER A 105 -1.67 12.82 4.23
C SER A 105 -3.18 12.84 4.22
N MET A 106 -3.78 12.71 5.41
CA MET A 106 -5.21 12.92 5.55
C MET A 106 -5.56 14.38 5.29
N PRO A 107 -6.72 14.68 4.68
CA PRO A 107 -7.21 16.05 4.61
C PRO A 107 -7.30 16.60 6.04
N PRO A 108 -6.90 17.86 6.27
CA PRO A 108 -7.05 18.49 7.57
C PRO A 108 -8.53 18.41 7.96
N GLY A 109 -8.79 17.85 9.14
CA GLY A 109 -10.14 17.82 9.69
C GLY A 109 -10.71 19.24 9.73
N GLY A 110 -12.00 19.38 9.41
CA GLY A 110 -12.65 20.69 9.44
C GLY A 110 -12.48 21.36 10.80
N PRO A 111 -12.51 22.70 10.86
CA PRO A 111 -12.39 23.43 12.12
C PRO A 111 -13.43 22.91 13.13
N GLY A 112 -12.95 22.33 14.24
CA GLY A 112 -13.78 21.70 15.28
C GLY A 112 -13.56 20.20 15.50
N SER A 113 -12.85 19.49 14.63
CA SER A 113 -12.54 18.06 14.85
C SER A 113 -11.20 17.89 15.59
N ALA A 114 -11.21 18.08 16.91
CA ALA A 114 -10.11 17.64 17.79
C ALA A 114 -10.05 16.09 17.94
N ALA A 115 -10.97 15.36 17.29
CA ALA A 115 -11.17 13.94 17.48
C ALA A 115 -10.96 13.18 16.17
N ALA A 116 -9.90 12.38 16.14
CA ALA A 116 -9.58 11.33 15.16
C ALA A 116 -9.71 11.74 13.70
N SER A 117 -8.55 12.02 13.07
CA SER A 117 -8.39 12.09 11.62
C SER A 117 -8.94 10.80 10.99
N SER A 118 -10.21 10.87 10.61
CA SER A 118 -10.96 9.81 9.96
C SER A 118 -11.68 10.40 8.76
N PHE A 119 -11.81 9.62 7.70
CA PHE A 119 -12.57 9.97 6.50
C PHE A 119 -13.59 8.89 6.20
N GLN A 120 -14.68 9.25 5.54
CA GLN A 120 -15.65 8.27 5.09
C GLN A 120 -15.37 7.89 3.64
N CYS A 121 -15.14 6.60 3.39
CA CYS A 121 -14.91 6.09 2.06
C CYS A 121 -16.20 6.16 1.24
N CYS A 122 -16.18 6.86 0.11
CA CYS A 122 -17.33 7.00 -0.79
C CYS A 122 -17.71 5.68 -1.48
N VAL A 123 -16.79 4.72 -1.56
CA VAL A 123 -17.00 3.42 -2.22
C VAL A 123 -17.65 2.42 -1.27
N CYS A 124 -17.06 2.17 -0.10
CA CYS A 124 -17.56 1.16 0.85
C CYS A 124 -18.40 1.73 2.00
N ARG A 125 -18.50 3.07 2.12
CA ARG A 125 -19.15 3.80 3.23
C ARG A 125 -18.52 3.61 4.60
N GLY A 126 -17.43 2.86 4.71
CA GLY A 126 -16.67 2.66 5.94
C GLY A 126 -15.77 3.82 6.30
N LEU A 127 -15.42 3.92 7.58
CA LEU A 127 -14.46 4.90 8.08
C LEU A 127 -13.03 4.42 7.85
N GLY A 128 -12.19 5.28 7.26
CA GLY A 128 -10.75 5.13 7.20
C GLY A 128 -10.08 6.05 8.21
N SER A 129 -9.00 5.57 8.81
CA SER A 129 -8.13 6.38 9.69
C SER A 129 -6.69 5.96 9.46
N ASN A 130 -5.75 6.90 9.60
CA ASN A 130 -4.31 6.63 9.60
C ASN A 130 -3.80 5.77 8.41
N SER A 131 -4.41 5.96 7.24
CA SER A 131 -4.07 5.30 5.99
C SER A 131 -4.08 6.32 4.86
N TRP A 132 -3.34 6.03 3.80
CA TRP A 132 -3.43 6.75 2.55
C TRP A 132 -4.79 6.51 1.92
N LEU A 133 -5.17 7.42 1.04
CA LEU A 133 -6.47 7.38 0.38
C LEU A 133 -6.34 7.90 -1.05
N TYR A 134 -7.31 7.54 -1.88
CA TYR A 134 -7.53 8.15 -3.18
C TYR A 134 -8.54 9.27 -3.03
N SER A 135 -8.14 10.50 -3.35
CA SER A 135 -9.01 11.68 -3.31
C SER A 135 -9.17 12.31 -4.68
N CYS A 136 -10.36 12.85 -4.96
CA CYS A 136 -10.56 13.70 -6.13
C CYS A 136 -10.20 15.15 -5.81
N GLY A 137 -9.32 15.76 -6.60
CA GLY A 137 -8.99 17.18 -6.46
C GLY A 137 -10.06 18.14 -7.03
N GLU A 138 -10.94 17.62 -7.89
CA GLU A 138 -11.98 18.40 -8.58
C GLU A 138 -13.35 18.26 -7.90
N CYS A 139 -13.61 17.13 -7.26
CA CYS A 139 -14.83 16.90 -6.48
C CYS A 139 -14.53 16.98 -4.98
N SER A 140 -15.08 18.00 -4.33
CA SER A 140 -14.99 18.18 -2.88
C SER A 140 -15.67 17.01 -2.14
N GLY A 141 -14.88 16.03 -1.70
CA GLY A 141 -15.32 14.96 -0.80
C GLY A 141 -15.40 13.56 -1.40
N PHE A 142 -14.88 13.30 -2.61
CA PHE A 142 -14.67 11.92 -3.03
C PHE A 142 -13.35 11.40 -2.46
N ASP A 143 -13.44 10.69 -1.34
CA ASP A 143 -12.33 9.98 -0.71
C ASP A 143 -12.60 8.47 -0.73
N ALA A 144 -11.60 7.67 -1.08
CA ALA A 144 -11.69 6.22 -1.11
C ALA A 144 -10.49 5.57 -0.42
N HIS A 145 -10.72 4.45 0.26
CA HIS A 145 -9.63 3.60 0.74
C HIS A 145 -8.76 3.10 -0.42
N LEU A 146 -7.54 2.67 -0.09
CA LEU A 146 -6.70 1.89 -1.01
C LEU A 146 -7.24 0.47 -1.23
#